data_AF-A0A0F8YCX5-F1
#
_entry.id   AF-A0A0F8YCX5-F1
#
_cell.length_a   1.000
_cell.length_b   1.000
_cell.length_c   1.000
_cell.angle_alpha   90.00
_cell.angle_beta   90.00
_cell.angle_gamma   90.00
#
_symmetry.space_group_name_H-M   'P 1'
#
loop_
_entity.id
_entity.type
_entity.pdbx_description
1 polymer ?
#
loop_
_entity_poly.entity_id
_entity_poly.type
_entity_poly.pdbx_seq_one_letter_code
_entity_poly.pdbx_strand_id
1 'polypeptide(L)'
;GFAFITYYRQGKVDLKVSIVFAGFALLGSISATIIFIAFPIDNIALKIVIASVILISGLNMIRKAIKHFKSDRNNNIIQEFSFENFDYKTNLEKGIPLFFLAGFVAHLSGIGGGMIFVPILTIAFGIPIHFATAISTTMIFFLGIYNASTRIFLGTIHYDIGILIGIGAIAGALVGAKFSKKISKSALQFFVAIVLISLSIRMFFV
;
A
#
# COMPACT_ATOMS: atom_id res chain seq x y z
N GLY A 1 10.74 -3.61 5.51
CA GLY A 1 12.01 -4.23 5.96
C GLY A 1 12.53 -5.19 4.91
N PHE A 2 12.21 -6.48 5.01
CA PHE A 2 12.81 -7.53 4.16
C PHE A 2 12.59 -7.35 2.65
N ALA A 3 11.37 -7.03 2.24
CA ALA A 3 11.06 -6.78 0.83
C ALA A 3 11.77 -5.52 0.28
N PHE A 4 11.83 -4.44 1.07
CA PHE A 4 12.65 -3.27 0.74
C PHE A 4 14.12 -3.65 0.54
N ILE A 5 14.73 -4.37 1.49
CA ILE A 5 16.14 -4.82 1.39
C ILE A 5 16.35 -5.67 0.13
N THR A 6 15.41 -6.56 -0.17
CA THR A 6 15.46 -7.43 -1.35
C THR A 6 15.41 -6.61 -2.64
N TYR A 7 14.49 -5.64 -2.75
CA TYR A 7 14.35 -4.81 -3.94
C TYR A 7 15.47 -3.78 -4.10
N TYR A 8 15.97 -3.24 -2.99
CA TYR A 8 17.12 -2.35 -2.96
C TYR A 8 18.38 -3.06 -3.47
N ARG A 9 18.63 -4.29 -3.01
CA ARG A 9 19.73 -5.13 -3.51
C ARG A 9 19.61 -5.53 -4.98
N GLN A 10 18.39 -5.50 -5.55
CA GLN A 10 18.15 -5.81 -6.95
C GLN A 10 18.26 -4.58 -7.87
N GLY A 11 18.55 -3.38 -7.34
CA GLY A 11 18.56 -2.15 -8.14
C GLY A 11 17.19 -1.74 -8.69
N LYS A 12 16.10 -2.34 -8.19
CA LYS A 12 14.73 -2.13 -8.69
C LYS A 12 13.98 -1.01 -7.96
N VAL A 13 14.66 -0.22 -7.14
CA VAL A 13 14.08 0.84 -6.32
C VAL A 13 14.83 2.13 -6.59
N ASP A 14 14.09 3.15 -7.01
CA ASP A 14 14.56 4.54 -6.89
C ASP A 14 14.20 5.07 -5.50
N LEU A 15 15.23 5.27 -4.67
CA LEU A 15 15.07 5.80 -3.31
C LEU A 15 14.58 7.24 -3.31
N LYS A 16 15.00 8.07 -4.27
CA LYS A 16 14.60 9.48 -4.31
C LYS A 16 13.11 9.58 -4.60
N VAL A 17 12.61 8.84 -5.60
CA VAL A 17 11.17 8.79 -5.92
C VAL A 17 10.39 8.30 -4.71
N SER A 18 10.85 7.19 -4.11
CA SER A 18 10.15 6.55 -3.00
C SER A 18 10.05 7.47 -1.79
N ILE A 19 11.13 8.19 -1.44
CA ILE A 19 11.14 9.11 -0.29
C ILE A 19 10.27 10.34 -0.58
N VAL A 20 10.35 10.91 -1.78
CA VAL A 20 9.55 12.09 -2.14
C VAL A 20 8.06 11.77 -2.09
N PHE A 21 7.61 10.70 -2.76
CA PHE A 21 6.20 10.31 -2.73
C PHE A 21 5.75 9.84 -1.35
N ALA A 22 6.62 9.19 -0.57
CA ALA A 22 6.35 8.89 0.83
C ALA A 22 6.11 10.17 1.65
N GLY A 23 6.93 11.20 1.45
CA GLY A 23 6.79 12.49 2.10
C GLY A 23 5.43 13.14 1.80
N PHE A 24 5.02 13.19 0.54
CA PHE A 24 3.71 13.74 0.18
C PHE A 24 2.55 12.89 0.71
N ALA A 25 2.67 11.57 0.69
CA ALA A 25 1.68 10.70 1.32
C ALA A 25 1.59 10.91 2.84
N LEU A 26 2.71 11.18 3.52
CA LEU A 26 2.71 11.53 4.94
C LEU A 26 2.01 12.88 5.19
N LEU A 27 2.27 13.90 4.37
CA LEU A 27 1.56 15.18 4.47
C LEU A 27 0.05 15.02 4.25
N GLY A 28 -0.34 14.19 3.29
CA GLY A 28 -1.74 13.81 3.06
C GLY A 28 -2.35 13.09 4.26
N SER A 29 -1.60 12.19 4.89
CA SER A 29 -2.03 11.48 6.09
C SER A 29 -2.21 12.43 7.28
N ILE A 30 -1.25 13.33 7.52
CA ILE A 30 -1.30 14.29 8.63
C ILE A 30 -2.44 15.27 8.44
N SER A 31 -2.64 15.78 7.22
CA SER A 31 -3.78 16.65 6.91
C SER A 31 -5.12 15.95 7.12
N ALA A 32 -5.25 14.66 6.78
CA ALA A 32 -6.43 13.87 7.11
C ALA A 32 -6.67 13.81 8.62
N THR A 33 -5.62 13.58 9.41
CA THR A 33 -5.71 13.59 10.88
C THR A 33 -6.16 14.95 11.42
N ILE A 34 -5.56 16.05 10.94
CA ILE A 34 -5.90 17.41 11.40
C ILE A 34 -7.34 17.76 11.05
N ILE A 35 -7.79 17.47 9.83
CA ILE A 35 -9.18 17.72 9.41
C ILE A 35 -10.16 16.91 10.26
N PHE A 36 -9.83 15.65 10.56
CA PHE A 36 -10.69 14.79 11.39
C PHE A 36 -10.77 15.28 12.86
N ILE A 37 -9.69 15.87 13.37
CA ILE A 37 -9.69 16.50 14.70
C ILE A 37 -10.49 17.81 14.67
N ALA A 38 -10.34 18.61 13.62
CA ALA A 38 -11.00 19.92 13.49
C ALA A 38 -12.51 19.81 13.21
N PHE A 39 -12.91 18.81 12.42
CA PHE A 39 -14.29 18.47 12.12
C PHE A 39 -14.53 17.04 12.61
N PRO A 40 -15.06 16.85 13.83
CA PRO A 40 -15.35 15.52 14.35
C PRO A 40 -16.42 14.87 13.46
N ILE A 41 -15.97 14.03 12.54
CA ILE A 41 -16.84 13.21 11.70
C ILE A 41 -17.41 12.11 12.59
N ASP A 42 -18.72 11.87 12.48
CA ASP A 42 -19.36 10.78 13.21
C ASP A 42 -18.62 9.45 12.98
N ASN A 43 -18.40 8.69 14.06
CA ASN A 43 -17.74 7.38 14.00
C ASN A 43 -18.42 6.43 12.99
N ILE A 44 -19.73 6.60 12.79
CA ILE A 44 -20.52 5.85 11.81
C ILE A 44 -20.10 6.26 10.38
N ALA A 45 -19.97 7.55 10.09
CA ALA A 45 -19.53 8.03 8.79
C ALA A 45 -18.10 7.58 8.46
N LEU A 46 -17.19 7.59 9.44
CA LEU A 46 -15.85 7.03 9.25
C LEU A 46 -15.90 5.53 8.92
N LYS A 47 -16.67 4.75 9.67
CA LYS A 47 -16.84 3.30 9.40
C LYS A 47 -17.37 3.04 7.99
N ILE A 48 -18.37 3.82 7.56
CA ILE A 48 -18.95 3.70 6.21
C ILE A 48 -17.90 4.00 5.14
N VAL A 49 -17.12 5.07 5.29
CA VAL A 49 -16.07 5.44 4.32
C VAL A 49 -15.03 4.34 4.20
N ILE A 50 -14.53 3.83 5.33
CA ILE A 50 -13.50 2.78 5.34
C ILE A 50 -14.05 1.48 4.77
N ALA A 51 -15.23 1.06 5.21
CA ALA A 51 -15.86 -0.16 4.74
C ALA A 51 -16.12 -0.11 3.23
N SER A 52 -16.52 1.06 2.70
CA SER A 52 -16.70 1.30 1.26
C SER A 52 -15.39 1.15 0.49
N VAL A 53 -14.29 1.74 0.97
CA VAL A 53 -12.98 1.62 0.31
C VAL A 53 -12.47 0.17 0.30
N ILE A 54 -12.62 -0.54 1.42
CA ILE A 54 -12.26 -1.96 1.53
C ILE A 54 -13.10 -2.80 0.57
N LEU A 55 -14.41 -2.56 0.52
CA LEU A 55 -15.33 -3.28 -0.34
C LEU A 55 -15.00 -3.05 -1.83
N ILE A 56 -14.80 -1.79 -2.23
CA ILE A 56 -14.42 -1.43 -3.61
C ILE A 56 -13.09 -2.09 -3.98
N SER A 57 -12.12 -2.09 -3.08
CA SER A 57 -10.81 -2.73 -3.29
C SER A 57 -10.94 -4.25 -3.43
N GLY A 58 -11.70 -4.90 -2.56
CA GLY A 58 -11.99 -6.34 -2.62
C GLY A 58 -12.69 -6.73 -3.93
N LEU A 59 -13.74 -6.00 -4.32
CA LEU A 59 -14.46 -6.24 -5.58
C LEU A 59 -13.56 -6.02 -6.81
N ASN A 60 -12.73 -4.97 -6.82
CA ASN A 60 -11.75 -4.74 -7.88
C ASN A 60 -10.70 -5.85 -7.96
N MET A 61 -10.30 -6.44 -6.84
CA MET A 61 -9.40 -7.60 -6.81
C MET A 61 -10.07 -8.87 -7.36
N ILE A 62 -11.35 -9.13 -7.09
CA ILE A 62 -12.09 -10.25 -7.71
C ILE A 62 -12.15 -10.07 -9.22
N ARG A 63 -12.52 -8.87 -9.70
CA ARG A 63 -12.55 -8.56 -11.14
C ARG A 63 -11.19 -8.78 -11.80
N LYS A 64 -10.10 -8.32 -11.17
CA LYS A 64 -8.74 -8.55 -11.66
C LYS A 64 -8.34 -10.03 -11.62
N ALA A 65 -8.73 -10.79 -10.59
CA ALA A 65 -8.45 -12.21 -10.46
C ALA A 65 -9.06 -13.02 -11.61
N ILE A 66 -10.32 -12.72 -11.95
CA ILE A 66 -11.05 -13.34 -13.06
C ILE A 66 -10.43 -12.91 -14.41
N LYS A 67 -10.06 -11.64 -14.58
CA LYS A 67 -9.45 -11.13 -15.82
C LYS A 67 -8.04 -11.70 -16.04
N HIS A 68 -7.25 -11.89 -14.98
CA HIS A 68 -5.93 -12.53 -15.04
C HIS A 68 -6.02 -14.03 -15.37
N PHE A 69 -7.12 -14.71 -15.02
CA PHE A 69 -7.37 -16.10 -15.41
C PHE A 69 -7.44 -16.27 -16.95
N LYS A 70 -7.77 -15.20 -17.69
CA LYS A 70 -7.86 -15.19 -19.16
C LYS A 70 -6.60 -14.64 -19.85
N SER A 71 -5.65 -14.08 -19.08
CA SER A 71 -4.52 -13.27 -19.58
C SER A 71 -3.15 -13.81 -19.15
N ASP A 72 -3.02 -15.11 -18.91
CA ASP A 72 -1.75 -15.78 -18.57
C ASP A 72 -1.15 -16.58 -19.75
N ARG A 73 -1.64 -16.35 -20.97
CA ARG A 73 -1.23 -17.10 -22.18
C ARG A 73 -0.35 -16.33 -23.16
N ASN A 74 -0.13 -15.03 -23.01
CA ASN A 74 0.64 -14.29 -24.00
C ASN A 74 1.37 -13.08 -23.39
N ASN A 75 2.67 -13.22 -23.17
CA ASN A 75 3.75 -12.22 -23.36
C ASN A 75 4.89 -12.41 -22.34
N ASN A 76 5.81 -13.31 -22.70
CA ASN A 76 7.18 -13.32 -22.19
C ASN A 76 7.99 -12.27 -22.96
N ILE A 77 7.98 -11.02 -22.50
CA ILE A 77 9.08 -10.09 -22.75
C ILE A 77 9.33 -9.38 -21.42
N ILE A 78 10.36 -9.80 -20.70
CA ILE A 78 10.88 -9.07 -19.55
C ILE A 78 11.58 -7.84 -20.14
N GLN A 79 10.83 -6.77 -20.36
CA GLN A 79 11.39 -5.53 -20.82
C GLN A 79 12.16 -4.90 -19.66
N GLU A 80 13.47 -4.79 -19.83
CA GLU A 80 14.41 -4.25 -18.87
C GLU A 80 14.18 -2.75 -18.73
N PHE A 81 13.27 -2.37 -17.82
CA PHE A 81 12.99 -0.98 -17.49
C PHE A 81 14.17 -0.41 -16.69
N SER A 82 14.88 0.55 -17.28
CA SER A 82 15.91 1.34 -16.60
C SER A 82 15.31 2.69 -16.18
N PHE A 83 15.50 3.06 -14.91
CA PHE A 83 15.10 4.36 -14.36
C PHE A 83 15.78 5.55 -15.04
N GLU A 84 16.85 5.31 -15.80
CA GLU A 84 17.65 6.32 -16.49
C GLU A 84 16.88 7.09 -17.57
N ASN A 85 15.82 6.48 -18.15
CA ASN A 85 14.94 7.10 -19.14
C ASN A 85 13.62 7.65 -18.54
N PHE A 86 13.44 7.58 -17.22
CA PHE A 86 12.25 8.11 -16.58
C PHE A 86 12.40 9.63 -16.38
N ASP A 87 11.63 10.43 -17.13
CA ASP A 87 11.63 11.88 -16.99
C ASP A 87 11.07 12.28 -15.61
N TYR A 88 12.01 12.47 -14.69
CA TYR A 88 11.77 12.56 -13.25
C TYR A 88 11.02 13.84 -12.87
N LYS A 89 11.34 14.97 -13.53
CA LYS A 89 10.79 16.30 -13.18
C LYS A 89 9.33 16.43 -13.59
N THR A 90 9.00 16.08 -14.83
CA THR A 90 7.67 16.27 -15.44
C THR A 90 6.61 15.37 -14.80
N ASN A 91 7.02 14.21 -14.29
CA ASN A 91 6.15 13.27 -13.59
C ASN A 91 6.02 13.58 -12.09
N LEU A 92 7.00 14.23 -11.46
CA LEU A 92 6.93 14.60 -10.04
C LEU A 92 5.76 15.55 -9.76
N GLU A 93 5.57 16.57 -10.62
CA GLU A 93 4.53 17.59 -10.45
C GLU A 93 3.12 16.99 -10.43
N LYS A 94 2.87 15.97 -11.26
CA LYS A 94 1.60 15.22 -11.28
C LYS A 94 1.49 14.23 -10.13
N GLY A 95 2.62 13.70 -9.64
CA GLY A 95 2.67 12.74 -8.54
C GLY A 95 2.39 13.35 -7.18
N ILE A 96 2.85 14.57 -6.94
CA ILE A 96 2.65 15.28 -5.67
C ILE A 96 1.17 15.29 -5.21
N PRO A 97 0.21 15.85 -5.98
CA PRO A 97 -1.18 15.90 -5.54
C PRO A 97 -1.79 14.51 -5.43
N LEU A 98 -1.39 13.59 -6.30
CA LEU A 98 -1.93 12.24 -6.35
C LEU A 98 -1.49 11.40 -5.14
N PHE A 99 -0.22 11.50 -4.74
CA PHE A 99 0.31 10.82 -3.57
C PHE A 99 -0.11 11.48 -2.26
N PHE A 100 -0.30 12.81 -2.25
CA PHE A 100 -0.95 13.49 -1.14
C PHE A 100 -2.38 12.96 -0.92
N LEU A 101 -3.21 12.95 -1.97
CA LEU A 101 -4.58 12.42 -1.89
C LEU A 101 -4.59 10.93 -1.53
N ALA A 102 -3.66 10.15 -2.09
CA ALA A 102 -3.52 8.74 -1.76
C ALA A 102 -3.18 8.52 -0.28
N GLY A 103 -2.28 9.34 0.28
CA GLY A 103 -1.95 9.34 1.69
C GLY A 103 -3.12 9.72 2.59
N PHE A 104 -3.89 10.72 2.16
CA PHE A 104 -5.13 11.15 2.82
C PHE A 104 -6.15 10.01 2.90
N VAL A 105 -6.47 9.39 1.76
CA VAL A 105 -7.42 8.27 1.67
C VAL A 105 -6.88 7.03 2.40
N ALA A 106 -5.57 6.76 2.32
CA ALA A 106 -4.95 5.65 3.01
C ALA A 106 -5.02 5.78 4.53
N HIS A 107 -4.83 7.00 5.06
CA HIS A 107 -4.95 7.28 6.48
C HIS A 107 -6.39 7.08 6.96
N LEU A 108 -7.36 7.62 6.21
CA LEU A 108 -8.78 7.39 6.49
C LEU A 108 -9.10 5.91 6.50
N SER A 109 -8.60 5.15 5.53
CA SER A 109 -8.89 3.71 5.39
C SER A 109 -8.23 2.82 6.46
N GLY A 110 -7.19 3.28 7.16
CA GLY A 110 -6.49 2.51 8.20
C GLY A 110 -5.65 1.31 7.71
N ILE A 111 -5.62 1.01 6.41
CA ILE A 111 -4.97 -0.21 5.85
C ILE A 111 -3.47 -0.02 5.58
N GLY A 112 -2.97 1.22 5.59
CA GLY A 112 -1.65 1.54 5.07
C GLY A 112 -1.65 1.51 3.54
N GLY A 113 -1.28 2.62 2.90
CA GLY A 113 -1.60 2.94 1.50
C GLY A 113 -1.05 2.02 0.39
N GLY A 114 -0.50 0.85 0.69
CA GLY A 114 0.10 -0.06 -0.29
C GLY A 114 -0.84 -0.53 -1.40
N MET A 115 -2.13 -0.73 -1.08
CA MET A 115 -3.14 -1.08 -2.10
C MET A 115 -3.42 0.05 -3.08
N ILE A 116 -3.14 1.29 -2.70
CA ILE A 116 -3.41 2.51 -3.48
C ILE A 116 -2.17 2.94 -4.27
N PHE A 117 -0.98 2.84 -3.67
CA PHE A 117 0.27 3.29 -4.29
C PHE A 117 0.66 2.47 -5.53
N VAL A 118 0.49 1.15 -5.53
CA VAL A 118 0.84 0.31 -6.69
C VAL A 118 0.00 0.66 -7.93
N PRO A 119 -1.35 0.71 -7.86
CA PRO A 119 -2.17 1.15 -8.97
C PRO A 119 -1.80 2.54 -9.50
N ILE A 120 -1.56 3.50 -8.59
CA ILE A 120 -1.15 4.86 -8.98
C ILE A 120 0.14 4.84 -9.80
N LEU A 121 1.18 4.15 -9.33
CA LEU A 121 2.45 4.03 -10.05
C LEU A 121 2.29 3.34 -11.42
N THR A 122 1.45 2.31 -11.51
CA THR A 122 1.26 1.58 -12.77
C THR A 122 0.38 2.32 -13.77
N ILE A 123 -0.70 2.96 -13.33
CA ILE A 123 -1.72 3.55 -14.22
C ILE A 123 -1.41 5.02 -14.52
N ALA A 124 -1.01 5.80 -13.51
CA ALA A 124 -0.73 7.23 -13.69
C ALA A 124 0.68 7.49 -14.21
N PHE A 125 1.66 6.67 -13.82
CA PHE A 125 3.08 6.84 -14.19
C PHE A 125 3.58 5.83 -15.21
N GLY A 126 2.78 4.83 -15.59
CA GLY A 126 3.19 3.78 -16.54
C GLY A 126 4.34 2.90 -16.03
N ILE A 127 4.66 2.94 -14.73
CA ILE A 127 5.78 2.19 -14.18
C ILE A 127 5.43 0.70 -14.19
N PRO A 128 6.31 -0.19 -14.69
CA PRO A 128 6.02 -1.62 -14.72
C PRO A 128 5.74 -2.16 -13.32
N ILE A 129 4.82 -3.13 -13.23
CA ILE A 129 4.29 -3.62 -11.94
C ILE A 129 5.37 -4.10 -10.96
N HIS A 130 6.46 -4.67 -11.46
CA HIS A 130 7.59 -5.12 -10.64
C HIS A 130 8.35 -3.97 -9.98
N PHE A 131 8.48 -2.83 -10.65
CA PHE A 131 9.11 -1.62 -10.11
C PHE A 131 8.12 -0.84 -9.23
N ALA A 132 6.85 -0.75 -9.64
CA ALA A 132 5.80 -0.10 -8.86
C ALA A 132 5.60 -0.77 -7.48
N THR A 133 5.65 -2.10 -7.42
CA THR A 133 5.58 -2.86 -6.17
C THR A 133 6.81 -2.63 -5.28
N ALA A 134 7.99 -2.50 -5.88
CA ALA A 134 9.24 -2.19 -5.16
C ALA A 134 9.21 -0.78 -4.56
N ILE A 135 8.82 0.24 -5.33
CA ILE A 135 8.66 1.63 -4.88
C ILE A 135 7.60 1.72 -3.77
N SER A 136 6.42 1.14 -3.98
CA SER A 136 5.34 1.15 -2.98
C SER A 136 5.77 0.50 -1.65
N THR A 137 6.45 -0.64 -1.70
CA THR A 137 6.94 -1.32 -0.49
C THR A 137 7.98 -0.47 0.25
N THR A 138 8.82 0.25 -0.50
CA THR A 138 9.80 1.19 0.05
C THR A 138 9.11 2.37 0.72
N MET A 139 8.09 2.95 0.08
CA MET A 139 7.27 4.02 0.67
C MET A 139 6.63 3.56 1.99
N ILE A 140 5.96 2.42 2.00
CA ILE A 140 5.30 1.86 3.19
C ILE A 140 6.31 1.65 4.33
N PHE A 141 7.53 1.24 4.01
CA PHE A 141 8.59 1.09 5.01
C PHE A 141 8.95 2.41 5.68
N PHE A 142 9.17 3.47 4.91
CA PHE A 142 9.44 4.80 5.46
C PHE A 142 8.24 5.37 6.23
N LEU A 143 7.02 5.19 5.72
CA LEU A 143 5.79 5.54 6.43
C LEU A 143 5.71 4.82 7.78
N GLY A 144 6.01 3.52 7.81
CA GLY A 144 6.00 2.72 9.03
C GLY A 144 7.00 3.22 10.08
N ILE A 145 8.22 3.56 9.66
CA ILE A 145 9.24 4.16 10.53
C ILE A 145 8.73 5.48 11.10
N TYR A 146 8.21 6.37 10.25
CA TYR A 146 7.67 7.65 10.70
C TYR A 146 6.55 7.46 11.74
N ASN A 147 5.55 6.63 11.45
CA ASN A 147 4.43 6.39 12.36
C ASN A 147 4.87 5.77 13.69
N ALA A 148 5.85 4.85 13.66
CA ALA A 148 6.43 4.28 14.86
C ALA A 148 7.16 5.35 15.68
N SER A 149 8.05 6.11 15.05
CA SER A 149 8.79 7.20 15.70
C SER A 149 7.86 8.24 16.32
N THR A 150 6.85 8.71 15.59
CA THR A 150 5.87 9.69 16.09
C THR A 150 5.16 9.17 17.34
N ARG A 151 4.76 7.89 17.36
CA ARG A 151 4.11 7.28 18.53
C ARG A 151 5.07 7.10 19.72
N ILE A 152 6.37 6.82 19.45
CA ILE A 152 7.42 6.82 20.49
C ILE A 152 7.54 8.22 21.10
N PHE A 153 7.67 9.25 20.27
CA PHE A 153 7.81 10.63 20.73
C PHE A 153 6.59 11.14 21.51
N LEU A 154 5.39 10.71 21.13
CA LEU A 154 4.14 11.03 21.85
C LEU A 154 3.96 10.23 23.15
N GLY A 155 4.84 9.28 23.47
CA GLY A 155 4.73 8.45 24.68
C GLY A 155 3.51 7.52 24.70
N THR A 156 2.87 7.27 23.56
CA THR A 156 1.62 6.49 23.45
C THR A 156 1.86 5.01 23.08
N ILE A 157 3.11 4.56 23.10
CA ILE A 157 3.47 3.18 22.76
C ILE A 157 3.46 2.28 23.97
N HIS A 158 2.67 1.21 23.84
CA HIS A 158 2.77 0.00 24.66
C HIS A 158 3.81 -0.91 23.99
N TYR A 159 5.05 -0.88 24.49
CA TYR A 159 6.21 -1.54 23.87
C TYR A 159 6.07 -3.07 23.86
N ASP A 160 5.48 -3.62 24.92
CA ASP A 160 5.09 -5.02 25.08
C ASP A 160 4.18 -5.50 23.94
N ILE A 161 3.08 -4.78 23.70
CA ILE A 161 2.13 -5.09 22.64
C ILE A 161 2.78 -4.85 21.26
N GLY A 162 3.53 -3.76 21.13
CA GLY A 162 4.20 -3.38 19.87
C GLY A 162 5.20 -4.43 19.39
N ILE A 163 6.03 -4.96 20.29
CA ILE A 163 7.01 -6.00 19.96
C ILE A 163 6.30 -7.31 19.59
N LEU A 164 5.28 -7.71 20.37
CA LEU A 164 4.54 -8.95 20.10
C LEU A 164 3.85 -8.91 18.73
N ILE A 165 3.16 -7.81 18.41
CA ILE A 165 2.55 -7.59 17.09
C ILE A 165 3.63 -7.55 16.01
N GLY A 166 4.76 -6.90 16.26
CA GLY A 166 5.88 -6.81 15.32
C GLY A 166 6.43 -8.19 14.94
N ILE A 167 6.69 -9.05 15.93
CA ILE A 167 7.16 -10.42 15.71
C ILE A 167 6.10 -11.23 14.96
N GLY A 168 4.83 -11.16 15.37
CA GLY A 168 3.73 -11.85 14.69
C GLY A 168 3.57 -11.42 13.24
N ALA A 169 3.69 -10.12 12.96
CA ALA A 169 3.63 -9.57 11.61
C ALA A 169 4.80 -10.04 10.74
N ILE A 170 6.03 -10.08 11.28
CA ILE A 170 7.21 -10.59 10.56
C ILE A 170 7.05 -12.08 10.25
N ALA A 171 6.67 -12.88 11.24
CA ALA A 171 6.46 -14.32 11.07
C ALA A 171 5.35 -14.60 10.04
N GLY A 172 4.21 -13.93 10.16
CA GLY A 172 3.10 -14.02 9.22
C GLY A 172 3.49 -13.61 7.80
N ALA A 173 4.26 -12.54 7.64
CA ALA A 173 4.75 -12.09 6.34
C ALA A 173 5.69 -13.10 5.68
N LEU A 174 6.61 -13.71 6.44
CA LEU A 174 7.53 -14.73 5.94
C LEU A 174 6.78 -16.00 5.51
N VAL A 175 5.86 -16.48 6.34
CA VAL A 175 5.02 -17.64 6.03
C VAL A 175 4.15 -17.34 4.80
N GLY A 176 3.45 -16.21 4.81
CA GLY A 176 2.60 -15.76 3.70
C GLY A 176 3.38 -15.63 2.38
N ALA A 177 4.59 -15.07 2.41
CA ALA A 177 5.45 -14.97 1.23
C ALA A 177 5.93 -16.33 0.71
N LYS A 178 6.11 -17.32 1.58
CA LYS A 178 6.48 -18.69 1.19
C LYS A 178 5.31 -19.43 0.56
N PHE A 179 4.10 -19.28 1.12
CA PHE A 179 2.88 -19.87 0.58
C PHE A 179 2.42 -19.20 -0.72
N SER A 180 2.55 -17.88 -0.85
CA SER A 180 2.12 -17.15 -2.05
C SER A 180 2.87 -17.58 -3.32
N LYS A 181 4.11 -18.05 -3.19
CA LYS A 181 4.89 -18.61 -4.32
C LYS A 181 4.34 -19.94 -4.84
N LYS A 182 3.56 -20.67 -4.04
CA LYS A 182 3.00 -21.98 -4.42
C LYS A 182 1.56 -21.89 -4.96
N ILE A 183 0.95 -20.72 -4.87
CA ILE A 183 -0.46 -20.49 -5.24
C ILE A 183 -0.49 -19.69 -6.54
N SER A 184 -1.42 -20.01 -7.45
CA SER A 184 -1.57 -19.24 -8.69
C SER A 184 -1.94 -17.77 -8.39
N LYS A 185 -1.51 -16.85 -9.25
CA LYS A 185 -1.74 -15.40 -9.07
C LYS A 185 -3.23 -15.08 -8.86
N SER A 186 -4.11 -15.74 -9.62
CA SER A 186 -5.56 -15.58 -9.48
C SER A 186 -6.10 -16.12 -8.15
N ALA A 187 -5.64 -17.29 -7.68
CA ALA A 187 -6.06 -17.84 -6.40
C ALA A 187 -5.59 -16.97 -5.22
N LEU A 188 -4.38 -16.41 -5.30
CA LEU A 188 -3.88 -15.47 -4.29
C LEU A 188 -4.72 -14.18 -4.27
N GLN A 189 -5.03 -13.61 -5.44
CA GLN A 189 -5.89 -12.41 -5.53
C GLN A 189 -7.29 -12.67 -4.99
N PHE A 190 -7.86 -13.84 -5.27
CA PHE A 190 -9.17 -14.25 -4.77
C PHE A 190 -9.17 -14.43 -3.24
N PHE A 191 -8.15 -15.08 -2.68
CA PHE A 191 -7.98 -15.23 -1.24
C PHE A 191 -7.91 -13.87 -0.52
N VAL A 192 -7.05 -12.96 -0.99
CA VAL A 192 -6.94 -11.62 -0.40
C VAL A 192 -8.26 -10.85 -0.53
N ALA A 193 -8.97 -10.98 -1.65
CA ALA A 193 -10.27 -10.33 -1.82
C ALA A 193 -11.33 -10.83 -0.83
N ILE A 194 -11.39 -12.15 -0.56
CA ILE A 194 -12.28 -12.72 0.45
C ILE A 194 -11.97 -12.15 1.84
N VAL A 195 -10.69 -12.06 2.20
CA VAL A 195 -10.27 -11.47 3.49
C VAL A 195 -10.72 -10.01 3.58
N LEU A 196 -10.51 -9.21 2.54
CA LEU A 196 -10.94 -7.80 2.52
C LEU A 196 -12.46 -7.66 2.65
N ILE A 197 -13.23 -8.44 1.89
CA ILE A 197 -14.70 -8.38 1.97
C ILE A 197 -15.17 -8.79 3.37
N SER A 198 -14.56 -9.83 3.96
CA SER A 198 -14.89 -10.26 5.32
C SER A 198 -14.60 -9.16 6.36
N LEU A 199 -13.48 -8.44 6.20
CA LEU A 199 -13.15 -7.28 7.06
C LEU A 199 -14.15 -6.14 6.87
N SER A 200 -14.53 -5.82 5.64
CA SER A 200 -15.52 -4.79 5.33
C SER A 200 -16.86 -5.09 6.01
N ILE A 201 -17.35 -6.33 5.90
CA ILE A 201 -18.58 -6.78 6.53
C ILE A 201 -18.49 -6.63 8.06
N ARG A 202 -17.41 -7.13 8.68
CA ARG A 202 -17.20 -6.99 10.12
C ARG A 202 -17.26 -5.52 10.57
N MET A 203 -16.73 -4.61 9.76
CA MET A 203 -16.67 -3.19 10.07
C MET A 203 -18.05 -2.50 10.04
N PHE A 204 -19.03 -3.07 9.35
CA PHE A 204 -20.43 -2.62 9.42
C PHE A 204 -21.15 -3.07 10.70
N PHE A 205 -20.73 -4.21 11.30
CA PHE A 205 -21.39 -4.78 12.47
C PHE A 205 -20.78 -4.36 13.82
N VAL A 206 -19.54 -3.88 13.83
CA VAL A 206 -18.79 -3.43 15.03
C VAL A 206 -18.76 -1.92 15.06
#